data_AF-A0A931ZDZ2-F1
#
_entry.id   AF-A0A931ZDZ2-F1
#
_cell.length_a   1.000
_cell.length_b   1.000
_cell.length_c   1.000
_cell.angle_alpha   90.00
_cell.angle_beta   90.00
_cell.angle_gamma   90.00
#
_symmetry.space_group_name_H-M   'P 1'
#
loop_
_entity.id
_entity.type
_entity.pdbx_description
1 polymer ?
#
loop_
_entity_poly.entity_id
_entity_poly.type
_entity_poly.pdbx_seq_one_letter_code
_entity_poly.pdbx_strand_id
1 'polypeptide(L)'
;MSVARGSVVQGNFNALTRSGTAFVGIAVNATDATKTDIKRSTDSGATFTNVVTATAFPLRNLSASSSTIIAVGDSGFISRSTNAGLNWTDLSTAEAPPVGPLKDVASSSATFWVTVGQTNAGKLAAEWSSDGGATWSAATSIPNVSGTLRAVTYDATKARWCAVGTDLTLTTAVVITSTDGQAWTPATITAPNGTTALNDVASDASGHLLAVGDNGLILSSSDGGLNFTAQTIPGDLVTENLTSVVYSSTSGTFTAGGQDLVQITATTSGAPTVSQAPVPGGGDINTLIVDGSGQVVVSGTDINLTATVTLGSLTATYDGTPKSATATTNPTGLTVAFTYDGSSTAPTNAGSYAVVGTITGSSYTGSANGTLVIAKANQTISFTGPADQGFTSSAITLSATATSNLAVSFSIVSGPATVNGSTLTLTGAGTVVVQAAQAGNSNYNAATSINQTFVVAANFESWRLANFTAPELADANVSGPNAVFGADGLSNLVKYALGLAPKTDAAAGLPQVAVANGEWVFTYTRPTSITDVTYAVEVSTNLSAWSTTGVTHELVSSVGGVDTWRARYAVSSASTAFFRLVVTH
;
A
#
# COMPACT_ATOMS: atom_id res chain seq x y z
N MET A 1 -3.44 -26.17 -9.22
CA MET A 1 -3.86 -25.70 -10.55
C MET A 1 -5.34 -25.39 -10.40
N SER A 2 -5.67 -24.10 -10.31
CA SER A 2 -6.95 -23.61 -9.81
C SER A 2 -8.03 -23.71 -10.87
N VAL A 3 -9.26 -24.00 -10.46
CA VAL A 3 -10.47 -23.61 -11.20
C VAL A 3 -10.24 -22.17 -11.69
N ALA A 4 -10.27 -21.93 -13.00
CA ALA A 4 -10.11 -20.59 -13.53
C ALA A 4 -11.33 -19.78 -13.09
N ARG A 5 -11.13 -18.92 -12.08
CA ARG A 5 -12.17 -18.16 -11.38
C ARG A 5 -12.66 -16.98 -12.23
N GLY A 6 -13.40 -17.30 -13.30
CA GLY A 6 -13.97 -16.31 -14.21
C GLY A 6 -15.38 -15.86 -13.87
N SER A 7 -16.21 -16.73 -13.28
CA SER A 7 -17.65 -16.49 -13.28
C SER A 7 -18.30 -17.15 -12.06
N VAL A 8 -18.25 -16.51 -10.89
CA VAL A 8 -19.16 -16.88 -9.79
C VAL A 8 -20.34 -15.94 -9.85
N VAL A 9 -21.53 -16.52 -10.00
CA VAL A 9 -22.79 -15.78 -10.00
C VAL A 9 -23.11 -15.35 -8.57
N GLN A 10 -23.25 -14.05 -8.35
CA GLN A 10 -23.65 -13.54 -7.05
C GLN A 10 -25.15 -13.75 -6.84
N GLY A 11 -25.52 -14.69 -5.97
CA GLY A 11 -26.88 -14.86 -5.49
C GLY A 11 -27.16 -16.27 -4.98
N ASN A 12 -28.04 -16.38 -3.99
CA ASN A 12 -28.57 -17.67 -3.54
C ASN A 12 -29.72 -18.09 -4.47
N PHE A 13 -29.39 -18.80 -5.55
CA PHE A 13 -30.36 -19.33 -6.50
C PHE A 13 -30.61 -20.82 -6.24
N ASN A 14 -31.89 -21.20 -6.26
CA ASN A 14 -32.33 -22.59 -6.22
C ASN A 14 -31.96 -23.30 -7.53
N ALA A 15 -32.01 -22.57 -8.64
CA ALA A 15 -31.64 -23.06 -9.95
C ALA A 15 -31.21 -21.89 -10.84
N LEU A 16 -30.33 -22.17 -11.79
CA LEU A 16 -29.75 -21.20 -12.69
C LEU A 16 -29.64 -21.82 -14.08
N THR A 17 -29.81 -21.03 -15.13
CA THR A 17 -29.57 -21.46 -16.52
C THR A 17 -29.01 -20.32 -17.35
N ARG A 18 -28.58 -20.63 -18.58
CA ARG A 18 -28.05 -19.64 -19.52
C ARG A 18 -28.83 -19.68 -20.83
N SER A 19 -29.32 -18.52 -21.26
CA SER A 19 -29.94 -18.33 -22.57
C SER A 19 -29.19 -17.25 -23.34
N GLY A 20 -28.47 -17.65 -24.39
CA GLY A 20 -27.55 -16.75 -25.09
C GLY A 20 -26.47 -16.22 -24.15
N THR A 21 -26.32 -14.90 -24.04
CA THR A 21 -25.35 -14.25 -23.12
C THR A 21 -25.91 -13.96 -21.73
N ALA A 22 -27.20 -14.21 -21.49
CA ALA A 22 -27.84 -13.90 -20.22
C ALA A 22 -27.89 -15.12 -19.29
N PHE A 23 -27.69 -14.87 -17.99
CA PHE A 23 -28.04 -15.82 -16.95
C PHE A 23 -29.44 -15.53 -16.44
N VAL A 24 -30.19 -16.59 -16.14
CA VAL A 24 -31.53 -16.51 -15.58
C VAL A 24 -31.61 -17.47 -14.42
N GLY A 25 -32.05 -17.00 -13.25
CA GLY A 25 -32.06 -17.77 -12.01
C GLY A 25 -33.37 -17.66 -11.26
N ILE A 26 -33.67 -18.70 -10.50
CA ILE A 26 -34.80 -18.77 -9.57
C ILE A 26 -34.26 -18.57 -8.16
N ALA A 27 -34.80 -17.62 -7.41
CA ALA A 27 -34.44 -17.38 -6.02
C ALA A 27 -35.69 -17.41 -5.13
N VAL A 28 -35.55 -17.76 -3.85
CA VAL A 28 -36.62 -17.60 -2.87
C VAL A 28 -36.99 -16.11 -2.77
N ASN A 29 -38.29 -15.79 -2.75
CA ASN A 29 -38.73 -14.41 -2.64
C ASN A 29 -38.41 -13.86 -1.24
N ALA A 30 -37.83 -12.66 -1.19
CA ALA A 30 -37.32 -12.09 0.07
C ALA A 30 -38.43 -11.70 1.07
N THR A 31 -39.66 -11.52 0.61
CA THR A 31 -40.82 -11.09 1.43
C THR A 31 -41.79 -12.22 1.73
N ASP A 32 -41.76 -13.30 0.95
CA ASP A 32 -42.64 -14.46 1.08
C ASP A 32 -41.87 -15.73 0.68
N ALA A 33 -41.34 -16.45 1.67
CA ALA A 33 -40.54 -17.64 1.45
C ALA A 33 -41.32 -18.81 0.80
N THR A 34 -42.65 -18.71 0.70
CA THR A 34 -43.48 -19.70 -0.02
C THR A 34 -43.48 -19.50 -1.53
N LYS A 35 -42.87 -18.42 -2.02
CA LYS A 35 -42.80 -18.04 -3.43
C LYS A 35 -41.36 -17.90 -3.92
N THR A 36 -41.22 -17.81 -5.23
CA THR A 36 -39.93 -17.58 -5.89
C THR A 36 -39.95 -16.33 -6.76
N ASP A 37 -38.78 -15.72 -6.93
CA ASP A 37 -38.52 -14.69 -7.93
C ASP A 37 -37.78 -15.30 -9.11
N ILE A 38 -38.00 -14.75 -10.30
CA ILE A 38 -37.15 -14.99 -11.47
C ILE A 38 -36.27 -13.77 -11.65
N LYS A 39 -34.95 -13.99 -11.63
CA LYS A 39 -33.96 -12.94 -11.81
C LYS A 39 -33.13 -13.16 -13.07
N ARG A 40 -32.61 -12.08 -13.62
CA ARG A 40 -31.79 -12.10 -14.84
C ARG A 40 -30.53 -11.26 -14.69
N SER A 41 -29.44 -11.73 -15.27
CA SER A 41 -28.16 -11.03 -15.39
C SER A 41 -27.75 -10.94 -16.86
N THR A 42 -27.15 -9.81 -17.24
CA THR A 42 -26.56 -9.57 -18.57
C THR A 42 -25.07 -9.21 -18.51
N ASP A 43 -24.48 -9.23 -17.32
CA ASP A 43 -23.09 -8.86 -17.03
C ASP A 43 -22.29 -10.07 -16.55
N SER A 44 -22.53 -11.22 -17.18
CA SER A 44 -21.89 -12.50 -16.85
C SER A 44 -22.11 -12.96 -15.41
N GLY A 45 -23.24 -12.61 -14.80
CA GLY A 45 -23.60 -13.07 -13.46
C GLY A 45 -23.13 -12.16 -12.33
N ALA A 46 -22.56 -11.00 -12.65
CA ALA A 46 -22.09 -10.06 -11.63
C ALA A 46 -23.26 -9.38 -10.90
N THR A 47 -24.33 -9.03 -11.61
CA THR A 47 -25.54 -8.46 -11.01
C THR A 47 -26.81 -9.09 -11.58
N PHE A 48 -27.82 -9.26 -10.71
CA PHE A 48 -29.13 -9.83 -11.07
C PHE A 48 -30.25 -8.86 -10.75
N THR A 49 -31.19 -8.71 -11.68
CA THR A 49 -32.42 -7.92 -11.50
C THR A 49 -33.64 -8.83 -11.51
N ASN A 50 -34.63 -8.53 -10.68
CA ASN A 50 -35.91 -9.25 -10.70
C ASN A 50 -36.65 -8.94 -12.02
N VAL A 51 -37.04 -9.99 -12.74
CA VAL A 51 -37.89 -9.91 -13.93
C VAL A 51 -39.32 -10.34 -13.58
N VAL A 52 -39.46 -11.34 -12.72
CA VAL A 52 -40.73 -11.71 -12.08
C VAL A 52 -40.52 -11.67 -10.57
N THR A 53 -41.40 -10.97 -9.86
CA THR A 53 -41.40 -10.92 -8.40
C THR A 53 -42.58 -11.73 -7.90
N ALA A 54 -42.33 -12.73 -7.05
CA ALA A 54 -43.32 -13.58 -6.40
C ALA A 54 -44.24 -14.35 -7.37
N THR A 55 -43.74 -15.46 -7.91
CA THR A 55 -44.50 -16.40 -8.74
C THR A 55 -45.74 -16.96 -8.01
N ALA A 56 -46.73 -17.43 -8.78
CA ALA A 56 -47.97 -17.98 -8.24
C ALA A 56 -47.72 -19.23 -7.36
N PHE A 57 -46.79 -20.08 -7.80
CA PHE A 57 -46.27 -21.23 -7.06
C PHE A 57 -44.75 -21.21 -7.07
N PRO A 58 -44.08 -21.81 -6.07
CA PRO A 58 -42.63 -21.81 -6.00
C PRO A 58 -42.03 -22.70 -7.11
N LEU A 59 -41.11 -22.12 -7.86
CA LEU A 59 -40.35 -22.83 -8.89
C LEU A 59 -39.20 -23.62 -8.26
N ARG A 60 -38.79 -24.71 -8.92
CA ARG A 60 -37.76 -25.64 -8.49
C ARG A 60 -36.56 -25.63 -9.41
N ASN A 61 -36.79 -25.69 -10.72
CA ASN A 61 -35.71 -25.71 -11.70
C ASN A 61 -36.10 -24.98 -12.99
N LEU A 62 -35.12 -24.67 -13.82
CA LEU A 62 -35.30 -24.10 -15.15
C LEU A 62 -34.23 -24.55 -16.12
N SER A 63 -34.62 -24.67 -17.39
CA SER A 63 -33.68 -24.99 -18.46
C SER A 63 -33.95 -24.13 -19.69
N ALA A 64 -32.90 -23.89 -20.46
CA ALA A 64 -32.91 -23.01 -21.62
C ALA A 64 -32.49 -23.77 -22.88
N SER A 65 -33.20 -23.48 -23.97
CA SER A 65 -32.89 -23.94 -25.32
C SER A 65 -33.06 -22.77 -26.27
N SER A 66 -31.96 -22.30 -26.85
CA SER A 66 -31.93 -21.03 -27.60
C SER A 66 -32.44 -19.88 -26.73
N SER A 67 -33.49 -19.15 -27.16
CA SER A 67 -34.14 -18.07 -26.41
C SER A 67 -35.31 -18.55 -25.55
N THR A 68 -35.71 -19.82 -25.66
CA THR A 68 -36.81 -20.38 -24.87
C THR A 68 -36.27 -20.85 -23.53
N ILE A 69 -36.96 -20.47 -22.46
CA ILE A 69 -36.67 -20.94 -21.09
C ILE A 69 -37.96 -21.49 -20.52
N ILE A 70 -37.89 -22.68 -19.95
CA ILE A 70 -38.98 -23.29 -19.20
C ILE A 70 -38.55 -23.37 -17.75
N ALA A 71 -39.39 -22.87 -16.85
CA ALA A 71 -39.25 -23.02 -15.41
C ALA A 71 -40.41 -23.86 -14.87
N VAL A 72 -40.10 -24.81 -13.99
CA VAL A 72 -41.06 -25.76 -13.44
C VAL A 72 -41.03 -25.74 -11.92
N GLY A 73 -42.15 -26.07 -11.29
CA GLY A 73 -42.31 -25.91 -9.85
C GLY A 73 -43.35 -26.81 -9.19
N ASP A 74 -43.70 -26.43 -7.96
CA ASP A 74 -44.71 -27.14 -7.19
C ASP A 74 -46.09 -27.06 -7.85
N SER A 75 -46.98 -27.99 -7.48
CA SER A 75 -48.36 -28.05 -7.99
C SER A 75 -48.45 -28.13 -9.53
N GLY A 76 -47.47 -28.75 -10.19
CA GLY A 76 -47.44 -28.83 -11.65
C GLY A 76 -47.17 -27.49 -12.33
N PHE A 77 -46.69 -26.48 -11.61
CA PHE A 77 -46.57 -25.13 -12.15
C PHE A 77 -45.49 -25.04 -13.22
N ILE A 78 -45.85 -24.46 -14.37
CA ILE A 78 -44.94 -24.24 -15.50
C ILE A 78 -45.04 -22.77 -15.92
N SER A 79 -43.90 -22.10 -15.97
CA SER A 79 -43.75 -20.76 -16.52
C SER A 79 -42.74 -20.76 -17.66
N ARG A 80 -43.02 -19.98 -18.70
CA ARG A 80 -42.27 -19.99 -19.95
C ARG A 80 -41.86 -18.61 -20.38
N SER A 81 -40.63 -18.50 -20.88
CA SER A 81 -40.15 -17.35 -21.63
C SER A 81 -39.73 -17.77 -23.04
N THR A 82 -39.97 -16.91 -24.04
CA THR A 82 -39.52 -17.11 -25.43
C THR A 82 -38.44 -16.10 -25.85
N ASN A 83 -38.07 -15.19 -24.96
CA ASN A 83 -37.18 -14.06 -25.23
C ASN A 83 -36.03 -13.97 -24.21
N ALA A 84 -35.42 -15.12 -23.94
CA ALA A 84 -34.28 -15.30 -23.04
C ALA A 84 -34.55 -14.85 -21.60
N GLY A 85 -35.79 -14.96 -21.13
CA GLY A 85 -36.17 -14.60 -19.77
C GLY A 85 -36.45 -13.10 -19.57
N LEU A 86 -36.77 -12.33 -20.62
CA LEU A 86 -37.23 -10.94 -20.47
C LEU A 86 -38.70 -10.88 -20.03
N ASN A 87 -39.55 -11.72 -20.63
CA ASN A 87 -40.96 -11.82 -20.32
C ASN A 87 -41.33 -13.27 -20.03
N TRP A 88 -42.30 -13.46 -19.15
CA TRP A 88 -42.74 -14.78 -18.70
C TRP A 88 -44.25 -14.92 -18.85
N THR A 89 -44.68 -16.14 -19.15
CA THR A 89 -46.08 -16.53 -19.28
C THR A 89 -46.29 -17.81 -18.49
N ASP A 90 -47.19 -17.76 -17.53
CA ASP A 90 -47.60 -18.92 -16.75
C ASP A 90 -48.59 -19.75 -17.57
N LEU A 91 -48.33 -21.05 -17.68
CA LEU A 91 -49.08 -21.94 -18.57
C LEU A 91 -50.09 -22.83 -17.82
N SER A 92 -49.98 -22.92 -16.51
CA SER A 92 -50.84 -23.76 -15.67
C SER A 92 -51.83 -22.91 -14.87
N THR A 93 -53.07 -22.75 -15.34
CA THR A 93 -54.17 -22.21 -14.52
C THR A 93 -55.53 -22.92 -14.65
N ALA A 94 -55.71 -23.96 -15.48
CA ALA A 94 -56.99 -24.71 -15.50
C ALA A 94 -56.85 -26.11 -16.14
N GLU A 95 -57.26 -27.16 -15.39
CA GLU A 95 -57.58 -28.54 -15.80
C GLU A 95 -56.44 -29.48 -16.29
N ALA A 96 -55.75 -30.11 -15.31
CA ALA A 96 -55.02 -31.40 -15.23
C ALA A 96 -54.34 -32.07 -16.46
N PRO A 97 -53.12 -32.60 -16.27
CA PRO A 97 -52.94 -33.98 -15.75
C PRO A 97 -52.58 -33.99 -14.25
N PRO A 98 -52.67 -35.14 -13.54
CA PRO A 98 -52.53 -35.17 -12.08
C PRO A 98 -51.06 -35.16 -11.66
N VAL A 99 -50.32 -34.11 -12.02
CA VAL A 99 -48.91 -34.00 -11.67
C VAL A 99 -48.77 -33.07 -10.48
N GLY A 100 -48.19 -33.61 -9.40
CA GLY A 100 -47.81 -32.87 -8.22
C GLY A 100 -46.56 -32.04 -8.49
N PRO A 101 -45.57 -31.99 -7.59
CA PRO A 101 -44.41 -31.12 -7.80
C PRO A 101 -43.55 -31.60 -8.97
N LEU A 102 -43.27 -30.70 -9.90
CA LEU A 102 -42.25 -30.86 -10.95
C LEU A 102 -40.90 -30.48 -10.37
N LYS A 103 -39.87 -31.26 -10.71
CA LYS A 103 -38.53 -31.15 -10.12
C LYS A 103 -37.48 -30.67 -11.10
N ASP A 104 -37.57 -31.08 -12.36
CA ASP A 104 -36.58 -30.72 -13.37
C ASP A 104 -37.16 -30.74 -14.78
N VAL A 105 -36.52 -30.01 -15.69
CA VAL A 105 -36.92 -29.86 -17.09
C VAL A 105 -35.70 -29.81 -18.00
N ALA A 106 -35.75 -30.53 -19.12
CA ALA A 106 -34.70 -30.52 -20.12
C ALA A 106 -35.27 -30.48 -21.54
N SER A 107 -34.41 -30.13 -22.50
CA SER A 107 -34.78 -30.04 -23.91
C SER A 107 -33.87 -30.92 -24.76
N SER A 108 -34.42 -31.54 -25.81
CA SER A 108 -33.63 -32.13 -26.89
C SER A 108 -33.46 -31.17 -28.07
N SER A 109 -34.34 -30.18 -28.16
CA SER A 109 -34.36 -29.15 -29.20
C SER A 109 -35.09 -27.91 -28.70
N ALA A 110 -35.14 -26.84 -29.50
CA ALA A 110 -35.93 -25.65 -29.16
C ALA A 110 -37.44 -25.93 -29.04
N THR A 111 -37.94 -26.99 -29.68
CA THR A 111 -39.36 -27.33 -29.72
C THR A 111 -39.74 -28.50 -28.82
N PHE A 112 -38.81 -29.38 -28.47
CA PHE A 112 -39.12 -30.59 -27.71
C PHE A 112 -38.53 -30.58 -26.30
N TRP A 113 -39.41 -30.64 -25.31
CA TRP A 113 -39.12 -30.50 -23.89
C TRP A 113 -39.73 -31.65 -23.09
N VAL A 114 -39.08 -32.01 -22.00
CA VAL A 114 -39.55 -32.98 -21.02
C VAL A 114 -39.38 -32.39 -19.64
N THR A 115 -40.40 -32.52 -18.79
CA THR A 115 -40.34 -32.23 -17.36
C THR A 115 -40.63 -33.48 -16.56
N VAL A 116 -40.02 -33.61 -15.39
CA VAL A 116 -40.17 -34.78 -14.52
C VAL A 116 -40.47 -34.37 -13.09
N GLY A 117 -41.10 -35.26 -12.34
CA GLY A 117 -41.41 -35.04 -10.93
C GLY A 117 -42.23 -36.18 -10.34
N GLN A 118 -43.33 -35.81 -9.68
CA GLN A 118 -44.21 -36.74 -9.00
C GLN A 118 -45.68 -36.40 -9.24
N THR A 119 -46.57 -37.39 -9.27
CA THR A 119 -48.04 -37.19 -9.27
C THR A 119 -48.56 -36.77 -7.90
N ASN A 120 -49.79 -36.24 -7.82
CA ASN A 120 -50.42 -35.96 -6.52
C ASN A 120 -50.59 -37.22 -5.64
N ALA A 121 -50.57 -38.41 -6.25
CA ALA A 121 -50.63 -39.70 -5.57
C ALA A 121 -49.25 -40.24 -5.15
N GLY A 122 -48.17 -39.46 -5.32
CA GLY A 122 -46.84 -39.87 -4.89
C GLY A 122 -46.14 -40.85 -5.85
N LYS A 123 -46.52 -40.88 -7.13
CA LYS A 123 -45.93 -41.76 -8.17
C LYS A 123 -45.00 -40.99 -9.09
N LEU A 124 -44.05 -41.66 -9.73
CA LEU A 124 -43.21 -41.03 -10.77
C LEU A 124 -44.08 -40.37 -11.84
N ALA A 125 -43.66 -39.19 -12.29
CA ALA A 125 -44.36 -38.46 -13.35
C ALA A 125 -43.38 -37.84 -14.34
N ALA A 126 -43.76 -37.85 -15.61
CA ALA A 126 -43.10 -37.11 -16.67
C ALA A 126 -44.15 -36.51 -17.60
N GLU A 127 -43.89 -35.31 -18.12
CA GLU A 127 -44.68 -34.66 -19.16
C GLU A 127 -43.76 -34.20 -20.27
N TRP A 128 -44.31 -34.08 -21.48
CA TRP A 128 -43.57 -33.67 -22.65
C TRP A 128 -44.31 -32.60 -23.44
N SER A 129 -43.55 -31.85 -24.21
CA SER A 129 -44.04 -30.81 -25.11
C SER A 129 -43.29 -30.90 -26.42
N SER A 130 -44.01 -30.74 -27.55
CA SER A 130 -43.44 -30.70 -28.90
C SER A 130 -43.57 -29.34 -29.58
N ASP A 131 -44.11 -28.34 -28.90
CA ASP A 131 -44.39 -26.99 -29.43
C ASP A 131 -43.58 -25.88 -28.73
N GLY A 132 -42.42 -26.26 -28.19
CA GLY A 132 -41.52 -25.36 -27.49
C GLY A 132 -41.98 -25.01 -26.09
N GLY A 133 -42.69 -25.93 -25.43
CA GLY A 133 -43.18 -25.79 -24.06
C GLY A 133 -44.47 -25.00 -23.94
N ALA A 134 -45.23 -24.78 -25.02
CA ALA A 134 -46.48 -24.02 -24.98
C ALA A 134 -47.65 -24.88 -24.48
N THR A 135 -47.67 -26.16 -24.88
CA THR A 135 -48.62 -27.16 -24.37
C THR A 135 -47.87 -28.40 -23.89
N TRP A 136 -48.47 -29.10 -22.92
CA TRP A 136 -47.87 -30.24 -22.22
C TRP A 136 -48.82 -31.43 -22.21
N SER A 137 -48.25 -32.62 -22.37
CA SER A 137 -48.97 -33.89 -22.32
C SER A 137 -48.25 -34.84 -21.37
N ALA A 138 -49.03 -35.61 -20.59
CA ALA A 138 -48.46 -36.65 -19.75
C ALA A 138 -47.75 -37.73 -20.60
N ALA A 139 -46.70 -38.32 -20.03
CA ALA A 139 -46.06 -39.51 -20.59
C ALA A 139 -47.10 -40.63 -20.84
N THR A 140 -46.96 -41.30 -21.98
CA THR A 140 -47.87 -42.39 -22.39
C THR A 140 -47.67 -43.66 -21.56
N SER A 141 -46.45 -43.87 -21.04
CA SER A 141 -46.15 -44.92 -20.08
C SER A 141 -44.99 -44.53 -19.18
N ILE A 142 -45.13 -44.83 -17.89
CA ILE A 142 -44.09 -44.64 -16.88
C ILE A 142 -44.18 -45.77 -15.85
N PRO A 143 -43.06 -46.25 -15.28
CA PRO A 143 -43.10 -47.25 -14.23
C PRO A 143 -43.95 -46.80 -13.03
N ASN A 144 -44.85 -47.67 -12.56
CA ASN A 144 -45.75 -47.38 -11.43
C ASN A 144 -45.04 -47.52 -10.07
N VAL A 145 -43.97 -46.77 -9.89
CA VAL A 145 -43.18 -46.71 -8.66
C VAL A 145 -43.67 -45.57 -7.79
N SER A 146 -43.80 -45.80 -6.49
CA SER A 146 -44.04 -44.69 -5.55
C SER A 146 -42.72 -43.98 -5.31
N GLY A 147 -42.62 -42.74 -5.75
CA GLY A 147 -41.34 -42.09 -5.94
C GLY A 147 -41.45 -40.70 -6.50
N THR A 148 -40.31 -40.01 -6.58
CA THR A 148 -40.17 -38.74 -7.31
C THR A 148 -38.97 -38.85 -8.23
N LEU A 149 -39.15 -38.47 -9.48
CA LEU A 149 -38.02 -38.12 -10.34
C LEU A 149 -37.51 -36.76 -9.88
N ARG A 150 -36.18 -36.58 -9.87
CA ARG A 150 -35.50 -35.37 -9.37
C ARG A 150 -34.79 -34.62 -10.48
N ALA A 151 -34.25 -35.33 -11.47
CA ALA A 151 -33.56 -34.73 -12.61
C ALA A 151 -33.82 -35.49 -13.90
N VAL A 152 -33.71 -34.79 -15.03
CA VAL A 152 -33.82 -35.33 -16.38
C VAL A 152 -32.80 -34.70 -17.31
N THR A 153 -32.17 -35.51 -18.14
CA THR A 153 -31.24 -35.03 -19.18
C THR A 153 -31.51 -35.71 -20.51
N TYR A 154 -31.02 -35.11 -21.59
CA TYR A 154 -31.05 -35.67 -22.94
C TYR A 154 -29.63 -35.90 -23.43
N ASP A 155 -29.32 -37.16 -23.71
CA ASP A 155 -28.11 -37.56 -24.40
C ASP A 155 -28.33 -37.42 -25.91
N ALA A 156 -27.75 -36.36 -26.48
CA ALA A 156 -27.85 -36.08 -27.90
C ALA A 156 -27.11 -37.10 -28.78
N THR A 157 -26.08 -37.75 -28.25
CA THR A 157 -25.24 -38.72 -28.98
C THR A 157 -25.95 -40.07 -29.08
N LYS A 158 -26.67 -40.48 -28.04
CA LYS A 158 -27.46 -41.72 -28.01
C LYS A 158 -28.93 -41.51 -28.36
N ALA A 159 -29.36 -40.27 -28.57
CA ALA A 159 -30.74 -39.86 -28.80
C ALA A 159 -31.71 -40.44 -27.75
N ARG A 160 -31.38 -40.21 -26.48
CA ARG A 160 -32.07 -40.86 -25.36
C ARG A 160 -32.23 -39.91 -24.19
N TRP A 161 -33.41 -39.92 -23.59
CA TRP A 161 -33.72 -39.29 -22.33
C TRP A 161 -33.35 -40.21 -21.17
N CYS A 162 -32.79 -39.63 -20.12
CA CYS A 162 -32.52 -40.31 -18.86
C CYS A 162 -33.08 -39.46 -17.73
N ALA A 163 -33.90 -40.04 -16.87
CA ALA A 163 -34.41 -39.40 -15.67
C ALA A 163 -34.05 -40.23 -14.44
N VAL A 164 -33.65 -39.54 -13.37
CA VAL A 164 -33.18 -40.15 -12.13
C VAL A 164 -34.00 -39.65 -10.94
N GLY A 165 -34.06 -40.44 -9.88
CA GLY A 165 -34.77 -40.04 -8.67
C GLY A 165 -34.74 -41.11 -7.59
N THR A 166 -35.85 -41.21 -6.86
CA THR A 166 -35.98 -42.13 -5.73
C THR A 166 -37.32 -42.85 -5.71
N ASP A 167 -37.28 -44.12 -5.32
CA ASP A 167 -38.43 -44.89 -4.85
C ASP A 167 -38.62 -44.57 -3.36
N LEU A 168 -39.74 -43.96 -3.00
CA LEU A 168 -40.06 -43.56 -1.62
C LEU A 168 -40.47 -44.74 -0.73
N THR A 169 -40.85 -45.88 -1.30
CA THR A 169 -41.20 -47.09 -0.55
C THR A 169 -39.97 -47.92 -0.21
N LEU A 170 -39.04 -48.02 -1.15
CA LEU A 170 -37.80 -48.78 -0.99
C LEU A 170 -36.63 -47.91 -0.55
N THR A 171 -36.77 -46.58 -0.57
CA THR A 171 -35.70 -45.60 -0.34
C THR A 171 -34.50 -45.82 -1.26
N THR A 172 -34.76 -46.28 -2.49
CA THR A 172 -33.71 -46.64 -3.46
C THR A 172 -33.62 -45.69 -4.65
N ALA A 173 -32.47 -45.68 -5.31
CA ALA A 173 -32.28 -44.99 -6.59
C ALA A 173 -33.24 -45.53 -7.66
N VAL A 174 -33.82 -44.62 -8.44
CA VAL A 174 -34.59 -44.95 -9.64
C VAL A 174 -33.92 -44.31 -10.83
N VAL A 175 -33.79 -45.07 -11.92
CA VAL A 175 -33.38 -44.58 -13.22
C VAL A 175 -34.34 -45.11 -14.27
N ILE A 176 -34.86 -44.22 -15.10
CA ILE A 176 -35.70 -44.56 -16.25
C ILE A 176 -35.17 -43.88 -17.51
N THR A 177 -35.36 -44.52 -18.66
CA THR A 177 -34.97 -43.95 -19.96
C THR A 177 -36.11 -43.97 -20.96
N SER A 178 -36.02 -43.09 -21.95
CA SER A 178 -36.96 -43.00 -23.06
C SER A 178 -36.26 -42.58 -24.34
N THR A 179 -36.68 -43.11 -25.49
CA THR A 179 -36.17 -42.68 -26.80
C THR A 179 -36.97 -41.53 -27.41
N ASP A 180 -38.18 -41.30 -26.92
CA ASP A 180 -39.13 -40.31 -27.47
C ASP A 180 -39.58 -39.26 -26.45
N GLY A 181 -39.22 -39.43 -25.17
CA GLY A 181 -39.67 -38.58 -24.06
C GLY A 181 -41.10 -38.86 -23.60
N GLN A 182 -41.80 -39.80 -24.24
CA GLN A 182 -43.21 -40.09 -24.01
C GLN A 182 -43.40 -41.43 -23.29
N ALA A 183 -42.67 -42.47 -23.70
CA ALA A 183 -42.73 -43.80 -23.11
C ALA A 183 -41.44 -44.11 -22.35
N TRP A 184 -41.55 -44.45 -21.07
CA TRP A 184 -40.41 -44.61 -20.18
C TRP A 184 -40.26 -46.04 -19.66
N THR A 185 -39.02 -46.50 -19.62
CA THR A 185 -38.65 -47.86 -19.20
C THR A 185 -37.59 -47.83 -18.11
N PRO A 186 -37.62 -48.74 -17.12
CA PRO A 186 -36.58 -48.83 -16.10
C PRO A 186 -35.21 -49.16 -16.69
N ALA A 187 -34.17 -48.55 -16.14
CA ALA A 187 -32.77 -48.91 -16.39
C ALA A 187 -32.24 -49.87 -15.32
N THR A 188 -31.09 -50.50 -15.59
CA THR A 188 -30.42 -51.39 -14.64
C THR A 188 -29.41 -50.60 -13.81
N ILE A 189 -29.45 -50.75 -12.49
CA ILE A 189 -28.48 -50.14 -11.57
C ILE A 189 -27.66 -51.25 -10.93
N THR A 190 -26.34 -51.21 -11.11
CA THR A 190 -25.37 -52.09 -10.45
C THR A 190 -24.60 -51.29 -9.40
N ALA A 191 -25.03 -51.38 -8.13
CA ALA A 191 -24.48 -50.62 -7.02
C ALA A 191 -24.45 -51.47 -5.72
N PRO A 192 -23.63 -51.10 -4.71
CA PRO A 192 -23.65 -51.76 -3.40
C PRO A 192 -25.06 -51.73 -2.75
N ASN A 193 -25.35 -52.73 -1.92
CA ASN A 193 -26.63 -52.84 -1.20
C ASN A 193 -26.95 -51.56 -0.42
N GLY A 194 -28.19 -51.07 -0.52
CA GLY A 194 -28.64 -49.83 0.14
C GLY A 194 -28.47 -48.57 -0.71
N THR A 195 -28.42 -48.70 -2.03
CA THR A 195 -28.33 -47.58 -2.99
C THR A 195 -29.43 -46.55 -2.71
N THR A 196 -29.05 -45.33 -2.31
CA THR A 196 -29.94 -44.24 -1.88
C THR A 196 -30.51 -43.42 -3.05
N ALA A 197 -31.18 -42.30 -2.79
CA ALA A 197 -31.77 -41.45 -3.81
C ALA A 197 -30.72 -40.82 -4.74
N LEU A 198 -31.04 -40.72 -6.04
CA LEU A 198 -30.30 -39.90 -7.00
C LEU A 198 -30.94 -38.51 -7.08
N ASN A 199 -30.10 -37.48 -7.12
CA ASN A 199 -30.50 -36.08 -7.08
C ASN A 199 -30.37 -35.39 -8.44
N ASP A 200 -29.30 -35.67 -9.19
CA ASP A 200 -29.05 -35.01 -10.47
C ASP A 200 -28.35 -35.94 -11.49
N VAL A 201 -28.49 -35.65 -12.79
CA VAL A 201 -27.87 -36.39 -13.89
C VAL A 201 -27.45 -35.47 -15.04
N ALA A 202 -26.23 -35.66 -15.54
CA ALA A 202 -25.71 -34.94 -16.70
C ALA A 202 -25.18 -35.91 -17.76
N SER A 203 -25.31 -35.53 -19.03
CA SER A 203 -24.68 -36.21 -20.17
C SER A 203 -23.50 -35.40 -20.68
N ASP A 204 -22.43 -36.07 -21.11
CA ASP A 204 -21.37 -35.46 -21.89
C ASP A 204 -21.67 -35.50 -23.40
N ALA A 205 -20.74 -34.96 -24.18
CA ALA A 205 -20.82 -34.97 -25.65
C ALA A 205 -20.54 -36.36 -26.28
N SER A 206 -20.03 -37.33 -25.53
CA SER A 206 -19.72 -38.68 -26.00
C SER A 206 -20.85 -39.70 -25.75
N GLY A 207 -21.89 -39.27 -25.02
CA GLY A 207 -23.01 -40.12 -24.60
C GLY A 207 -22.71 -40.93 -23.33
N HIS A 208 -21.83 -40.40 -22.48
CA HIS A 208 -21.61 -40.86 -21.12
C HIS A 208 -22.46 -40.02 -20.17
N LEU A 209 -23.14 -40.67 -19.24
CA LEU A 209 -23.94 -40.02 -18.21
C LEU A 209 -23.32 -40.23 -16.83
N LEU A 210 -23.37 -39.18 -16.02
CA LEU A 210 -23.03 -39.23 -14.60
C LEU A 210 -24.26 -38.82 -13.80
N ALA A 211 -24.69 -39.69 -12.87
CA ALA A 211 -25.75 -39.40 -11.93
C ALA A 211 -25.18 -39.36 -10.51
N VAL A 212 -25.62 -38.38 -9.71
CA VAL A 212 -25.14 -38.16 -8.34
C VAL A 212 -26.31 -38.19 -7.36
N GLY A 213 -26.03 -38.56 -6.11
CA GLY A 213 -27.07 -38.79 -5.12
C GLY A 213 -26.62 -38.66 -3.67
N ASP A 214 -27.49 -39.13 -2.77
CA ASP A 214 -27.28 -39.07 -1.33
C ASP A 214 -26.10 -39.94 -0.89
N ASN A 215 -25.46 -39.57 0.23
CA ASN A 215 -24.27 -40.24 0.78
C ASN A 215 -23.13 -40.41 -0.24
N GLY A 216 -22.95 -39.39 -1.10
CA GLY A 216 -21.92 -39.35 -2.13
C GLY A 216 -22.06 -40.43 -3.21
N LEU A 217 -23.26 -40.97 -3.42
CA LEU A 217 -23.51 -41.96 -4.46
C LEU A 217 -23.22 -41.34 -5.84
N ILE A 218 -22.34 -42.00 -6.60
CA ILE A 218 -22.05 -41.63 -7.99
C ILE A 218 -22.22 -42.86 -8.87
N LEU A 219 -23.06 -42.72 -9.89
CA LEU A 219 -23.29 -43.75 -10.90
C LEU A 219 -22.88 -43.22 -12.27
N SER A 220 -22.28 -44.07 -13.09
CA SER A 220 -21.95 -43.74 -14.48
C SER A 220 -22.62 -44.70 -15.46
N SER A 221 -22.93 -44.20 -16.66
CA SER A 221 -23.42 -44.99 -17.79
C SER A 221 -22.72 -44.55 -19.08
N SER A 222 -22.45 -45.50 -19.99
CA SER A 222 -21.88 -45.23 -21.32
C SER A 222 -22.81 -45.64 -22.47
N ASP A 223 -24.03 -46.06 -22.15
CA ASP A 223 -25.00 -46.65 -23.08
C ASP A 223 -26.32 -45.87 -23.15
N GLY A 224 -26.26 -44.56 -22.87
CA GLY A 224 -27.42 -43.68 -22.87
C GLY A 224 -28.30 -43.82 -21.62
N GLY A 225 -27.77 -44.40 -20.55
CA GLY A 225 -28.47 -44.56 -19.27
C GLY A 225 -29.21 -45.88 -19.11
N LEU A 226 -28.99 -46.86 -20.00
CA LEU A 226 -29.63 -48.18 -19.91
C LEU A 226 -29.03 -49.01 -18.77
N ASN A 227 -27.73 -48.90 -18.55
CA ASN A 227 -27.02 -49.54 -17.45
C ASN A 227 -26.16 -48.50 -16.72
N PHE A 228 -26.36 -48.43 -15.40
CA PHE A 228 -25.58 -47.60 -14.49
C PHE A 228 -24.73 -48.46 -13.56
N THR A 229 -23.48 -48.07 -13.36
CA THR A 229 -22.55 -48.75 -12.45
C THR A 229 -22.05 -47.76 -11.41
N ALA A 230 -22.08 -48.15 -10.14
CA ALA A 230 -21.56 -47.33 -9.05
C ALA A 230 -20.05 -47.15 -9.15
N GLN A 231 -19.61 -45.93 -8.90
CA GLN A 231 -18.22 -45.53 -8.96
C GLN A 231 -17.64 -45.48 -7.55
N THR A 232 -16.48 -46.10 -7.36
CA THR A 232 -15.78 -46.06 -6.06
C THR A 232 -14.85 -44.87 -6.04
N ILE A 233 -15.03 -44.00 -5.05
CA ILE A 233 -14.22 -42.79 -4.90
C ILE A 233 -13.19 -43.02 -3.81
N PRO A 234 -11.88 -42.78 -4.08
CA PRO A 234 -10.86 -42.91 -3.05
C PRO A 234 -10.99 -41.84 -1.95
N GLY A 235 -11.08 -42.27 -0.68
CA GLY A 235 -11.03 -41.43 0.52
C GLY A 235 -12.38 -41.09 1.14
N ASP A 236 -12.37 -40.52 2.34
CA ASP A 236 -13.56 -40.15 3.15
C ASP A 236 -14.34 -38.93 2.60
N LEU A 237 -14.11 -38.55 1.33
CA LEU A 237 -14.45 -37.23 0.76
C LEU A 237 -15.89 -37.08 0.24
N VAL A 238 -16.72 -38.11 0.37
CA VAL A 238 -18.07 -38.15 -0.24
C VAL A 238 -19.00 -39.01 0.62
N THR A 239 -19.06 -38.71 1.92
CA THR A 239 -20.18 -39.18 2.76
C THR A 239 -21.40 -38.25 2.67
N GLU A 240 -21.22 -37.06 2.08
CA GLU A 240 -22.26 -36.05 1.98
C GLU A 240 -23.14 -36.18 0.73
N ASN A 241 -24.35 -35.61 0.81
CA ASN A 241 -25.27 -35.63 -0.32
C ASN A 241 -24.76 -34.72 -1.46
N LEU A 242 -24.66 -35.29 -2.66
CA LEU A 242 -24.42 -34.55 -3.90
C LEU A 242 -25.76 -34.19 -4.52
N THR A 243 -26.00 -32.90 -4.76
CA THR A 243 -27.31 -32.36 -5.18
C THR A 243 -27.33 -31.91 -6.63
N SER A 244 -26.17 -31.62 -7.25
CA SER A 244 -26.09 -31.15 -8.63
C SER A 244 -24.87 -31.70 -9.36
N VAL A 245 -24.99 -31.94 -10.67
CA VAL A 245 -23.90 -32.35 -11.55
C VAL A 245 -24.01 -31.68 -12.92
N VAL A 246 -22.89 -31.20 -13.46
CA VAL A 246 -22.82 -30.62 -14.81
C VAL A 246 -21.63 -31.12 -15.59
N TYR A 247 -21.72 -31.10 -16.92
CA TYR A 247 -20.61 -31.38 -17.82
C TYR A 247 -20.15 -30.10 -18.52
N SER A 248 -18.83 -29.83 -18.49
CA SER A 248 -18.21 -28.81 -19.32
C SER A 248 -17.51 -29.44 -20.51
N SER A 249 -17.93 -29.06 -21.73
CA SER A 249 -17.27 -29.46 -22.97
C SER A 249 -15.90 -28.82 -23.15
N THR A 250 -15.63 -27.68 -22.51
CA THR A 250 -14.32 -27.01 -22.60
C THR A 250 -13.27 -27.72 -21.76
N SER A 251 -13.60 -28.11 -20.52
CA SER A 251 -12.67 -28.88 -19.68
C SER A 251 -12.73 -30.38 -19.95
N GLY A 252 -13.81 -30.87 -20.57
CA GLY A 252 -14.06 -32.29 -20.80
C GLY A 252 -14.32 -33.05 -19.50
N THR A 253 -14.88 -32.39 -18.48
CA THR A 253 -15.06 -32.96 -17.13
C THR A 253 -16.48 -32.77 -16.61
N PHE A 254 -16.90 -33.70 -15.76
CA PHE A 254 -18.06 -33.51 -14.90
C PHE A 254 -17.67 -32.75 -13.63
N THR A 255 -18.59 -32.00 -13.07
CA THR A 255 -18.42 -31.37 -11.76
C THR A 255 -19.68 -31.62 -10.96
N ALA A 256 -19.53 -32.15 -9.75
CA ALA A 256 -20.63 -32.39 -8.84
C ALA A 256 -20.51 -31.49 -7.60
N GLY A 257 -21.64 -31.13 -7.01
CA GLY A 257 -21.70 -30.30 -5.82
C GLY A 257 -22.90 -30.66 -4.96
N GLY A 258 -22.81 -30.36 -3.68
CA GLY A 258 -23.87 -30.51 -2.69
C GLY A 258 -23.48 -29.77 -1.42
N GLN A 259 -23.45 -30.45 -0.28
CA GLN A 259 -22.90 -29.85 0.95
C GLN A 259 -21.40 -29.52 0.83
N ASP A 260 -20.70 -30.15 -0.12
CA ASP A 260 -19.34 -29.82 -0.53
C ASP A 260 -19.21 -29.77 -2.07
N LEU A 261 -18.24 -29.02 -2.59
CA LEU A 261 -17.86 -29.10 -4.00
C LEU A 261 -16.93 -30.28 -4.23
N VAL A 262 -17.31 -31.17 -5.14
CA VAL A 262 -16.49 -32.32 -5.54
C VAL A 262 -16.26 -32.25 -7.04
N GLN A 263 -15.04 -31.88 -7.44
CA GLN A 263 -14.68 -31.91 -8.86
C GLN A 263 -14.30 -33.33 -9.30
N ILE A 264 -15.06 -33.87 -10.25
CA ILE A 264 -14.91 -35.25 -10.74
C ILE A 264 -14.39 -35.23 -12.17
N THR A 265 -13.09 -35.46 -12.33
CA THR A 265 -12.49 -35.59 -13.65
C THR A 265 -12.79 -36.99 -14.21
N ALA A 266 -13.94 -37.13 -14.87
CA ALA A 266 -14.21 -38.29 -15.73
C ALA A 266 -13.76 -37.96 -17.15
N THR A 267 -12.74 -38.66 -17.64
CA THR A 267 -12.38 -38.62 -19.07
C THR A 267 -13.07 -39.78 -19.79
N THR A 268 -13.43 -39.54 -21.05
CA THR A 268 -14.34 -40.29 -21.95
C THR A 268 -14.05 -41.79 -22.20
N SER A 269 -13.18 -42.45 -21.42
CA SER A 269 -12.90 -43.89 -21.56
C SER A 269 -12.40 -44.61 -20.31
N GLY A 270 -12.28 -43.93 -19.16
CA GLY A 270 -11.80 -44.53 -17.90
C GLY A 270 -12.79 -44.36 -16.76
N ALA A 271 -12.60 -45.13 -15.67
CA ALA A 271 -13.32 -44.88 -14.42
C ALA A 271 -13.09 -43.42 -13.98
N PRO A 272 -14.13 -42.67 -13.58
CA PRO A 272 -14.00 -41.29 -13.13
C PRO A 272 -12.96 -41.17 -12.03
N THR A 273 -12.00 -40.26 -12.23
CA THR A 273 -10.99 -39.93 -11.22
C THR A 273 -11.36 -38.63 -10.52
N VAL A 274 -11.50 -38.67 -9.20
CA VAL A 274 -11.78 -37.48 -8.40
C VAL A 274 -10.48 -36.72 -8.18
N SER A 275 -10.46 -35.43 -8.53
CA SER A 275 -9.21 -34.63 -8.54
C SER A 275 -9.16 -33.51 -7.51
N GLN A 276 -10.17 -33.30 -6.66
CA GLN A 276 -10.05 -32.33 -5.55
C GLN A 276 -11.09 -32.48 -4.41
N ALA A 277 -10.64 -32.07 -3.20
CA ALA A 277 -11.35 -31.91 -1.92
C ALA A 277 -11.63 -30.41 -1.59
N PRO A 278 -12.42 -30.11 -0.54
CA PRO A 278 -13.58 -29.21 -0.52
C PRO A 278 -13.26 -27.71 -0.75
N VAL A 279 -14.29 -26.91 -1.04
CA VAL A 279 -14.18 -25.43 -0.96
C VAL A 279 -13.86 -25.07 0.49
N PRO A 280 -12.78 -24.33 0.79
CA PRO A 280 -12.57 -23.78 2.12
C PRO A 280 -13.71 -22.80 2.43
N GLY A 281 -14.67 -23.20 3.26
CA GLY A 281 -15.82 -22.35 3.61
C GLY A 281 -17.07 -23.09 4.07
N GLY A 282 -17.24 -24.39 3.77
CA GLY A 282 -18.35 -25.21 4.30
C GLY A 282 -19.75 -24.72 3.91
N GLY A 283 -19.88 -24.06 2.76
CA GLY A 283 -21.17 -23.56 2.26
C GLY A 283 -21.82 -24.53 1.27
N ASP A 284 -23.11 -24.79 1.45
CA ASP A 284 -23.92 -25.63 0.55
C ASP A 284 -24.00 -25.02 -0.87
N ILE A 285 -23.73 -25.85 -1.87
CA ILE A 285 -23.95 -25.55 -3.28
C ILE A 285 -25.39 -25.89 -3.63
N ASN A 286 -26.13 -24.87 -4.05
CA ASN A 286 -27.53 -25.04 -4.46
C ASN A 286 -27.64 -25.42 -5.94
N THR A 287 -26.77 -24.91 -6.81
CA THR A 287 -26.78 -25.26 -8.23
C THR A 287 -25.42 -25.02 -8.91
N LEU A 288 -25.10 -25.88 -9.88
CA LEU A 288 -23.96 -25.77 -10.79
C LEU A 288 -24.45 -25.50 -12.20
N ILE A 289 -23.78 -24.64 -12.96
CA ILE A 289 -24.01 -24.48 -14.41
C ILE A 289 -22.70 -24.28 -15.16
N VAL A 290 -22.73 -24.33 -16.49
CA VAL A 290 -21.59 -24.03 -17.35
C VAL A 290 -21.83 -22.74 -18.14
N ASP A 291 -20.90 -21.79 -18.06
CA ASP A 291 -20.98 -20.50 -18.76
C ASP A 291 -20.62 -20.61 -20.25
N GLY A 292 -20.71 -19.47 -20.97
CA GLY A 292 -20.41 -19.41 -22.40
C GLY A 292 -18.94 -19.64 -22.78
N SER A 293 -18.03 -19.60 -21.82
CA SER A 293 -16.62 -19.96 -22.00
C SER A 293 -16.35 -21.44 -21.65
N GLY A 294 -17.37 -22.14 -21.14
CA GLY A 294 -17.26 -23.51 -20.66
C GLY A 294 -16.69 -23.62 -19.24
N GLN A 295 -16.72 -22.55 -18.46
CA GLN A 295 -16.36 -22.62 -17.04
C GLN A 295 -17.56 -23.01 -16.19
N VAL A 296 -17.31 -23.77 -15.13
CA VAL A 296 -18.35 -24.11 -14.15
C VAL A 296 -18.59 -22.91 -13.23
N VAL A 297 -19.84 -22.48 -13.17
CA VAL A 297 -20.36 -21.44 -12.29
C VAL A 297 -21.10 -22.12 -11.15
N VAL A 298 -20.85 -21.64 -9.94
CA VAL A 298 -21.47 -22.15 -8.71
C VAL A 298 -22.38 -21.07 -8.11
N SER A 299 -23.55 -21.46 -7.62
CA SER A 299 -24.44 -20.63 -6.81
C SER A 299 -24.72 -21.36 -5.48
N GLY A 300 -24.63 -20.65 -4.36
CA GLY A 300 -24.76 -21.21 -3.02
C GLY A 300 -24.59 -20.15 -1.93
N THR A 301 -24.80 -20.56 -0.68
CA THR A 301 -24.56 -19.71 0.51
C THR A 301 -23.11 -19.82 0.98
N ASP A 302 -22.50 -18.72 1.41
CA ASP A 302 -21.15 -18.68 2.01
C ASP A 302 -19.98 -19.22 1.17
N ILE A 303 -20.07 -19.09 -0.17
CA ILE A 303 -18.97 -19.41 -1.07
C ILE A 303 -17.87 -18.34 -0.94
N ASN A 304 -16.92 -18.55 -0.01
CA ASN A 304 -15.75 -17.68 0.18
C ASN A 304 -14.66 -18.00 -0.86
N LEU A 305 -14.47 -17.10 -1.83
CA LEU A 305 -13.48 -17.25 -2.90
C LEU A 305 -12.14 -16.61 -2.50
N THR A 306 -11.07 -17.39 -2.39
CA THR A 306 -9.68 -16.90 -2.21
C THR A 306 -9.13 -15.97 -3.33
N ALA A 307 -9.13 -14.65 -3.21
CA ALA A 307 -8.46 -13.74 -4.15
C ALA A 307 -6.98 -13.51 -3.79
N THR A 308 -6.16 -13.20 -4.79
CA THR A 308 -4.75 -12.83 -4.58
C THR A 308 -4.63 -11.33 -4.35
N VAL A 309 -3.86 -10.93 -3.33
CA VAL A 309 -3.50 -9.53 -3.04
C VAL A 309 -2.01 -9.36 -3.31
N THR A 310 -1.62 -8.32 -4.05
CA THR A 310 -0.22 -7.94 -4.26
C THR A 310 -0.01 -6.52 -3.76
N LEU A 311 0.86 -6.33 -2.77
CA LEU A 311 1.14 -5.03 -2.16
C LEU A 311 2.13 -4.21 -3.01
N GLY A 312 1.96 -2.90 -2.99
CA GLY A 312 2.82 -1.91 -3.64
C GLY A 312 3.06 -0.69 -2.75
N SER A 313 3.86 0.26 -3.24
CA SER A 313 4.23 1.50 -2.52
C SER A 313 4.81 1.26 -1.12
N LEU A 314 5.64 0.22 -0.97
CA LEU A 314 6.20 -0.22 0.32
C LEU A 314 7.48 0.52 0.75
N THR A 315 7.90 1.55 0.01
CA THR A 315 9.07 2.36 0.33
C THR A 315 8.74 3.83 0.19
N ALA A 316 9.11 4.63 1.18
CA ALA A 316 8.94 6.07 1.17
C ALA A 316 10.08 6.78 1.92
N THR A 317 10.18 8.09 1.78
CA THR A 317 11.05 8.95 2.61
C THR A 317 10.16 9.87 3.43
N TYR A 318 10.57 10.14 4.67
CA TYR A 318 9.88 11.07 5.55
C TYR A 318 9.73 12.45 4.91
N ASP A 319 8.52 12.98 4.87
CA ASP A 319 8.21 14.34 4.41
C ASP A 319 7.14 15.04 5.28
N GLY A 320 6.82 14.46 6.43
CA GLY A 320 5.80 14.97 7.35
C GLY A 320 4.36 14.57 7.03
N THR A 321 4.10 13.83 5.95
CA THR A 321 2.75 13.35 5.59
C THR A 321 2.58 11.84 5.80
N PRO A 322 1.37 11.35 6.13
CA PRO A 322 1.10 9.92 6.26
C PRO A 322 1.39 9.14 4.97
N LYS A 323 1.96 7.94 5.08
CA LYS A 323 2.30 7.06 3.95
C LYS A 323 1.46 5.79 3.98
N SER A 324 0.72 5.57 2.89
CA SER A 324 -0.09 4.36 2.71
C SER A 324 0.51 3.43 1.68
N ALA A 325 0.47 2.13 1.95
CA ALA A 325 0.69 1.10 0.96
C ALA A 325 -0.43 1.11 -0.09
N THR A 326 -0.15 0.52 -1.25
CA THR A 326 -1.15 0.25 -2.28
C THR A 326 -1.32 -1.25 -2.47
N ALA A 327 -2.39 -1.68 -3.13
CA ALA A 327 -2.58 -3.08 -3.47
C ALA A 327 -3.23 -3.22 -4.85
N THR A 328 -2.88 -4.30 -5.52
CA THR A 328 -3.61 -4.83 -6.68
C THR A 328 -4.18 -6.19 -6.33
N THR A 329 -5.32 -6.53 -6.93
CA THR A 329 -6.05 -7.75 -6.65
C THR A 329 -6.28 -8.56 -7.92
N ASN A 330 -6.38 -9.88 -7.76
CA ASN A 330 -6.88 -10.77 -8.81
C ASN A 330 -8.02 -11.64 -8.23
N PRO A 331 -9.27 -11.45 -8.66
CA PRO A 331 -9.75 -10.50 -9.69
C PRO A 331 -9.49 -9.02 -9.37
N THR A 332 -9.38 -8.18 -10.40
CA THR A 332 -9.08 -6.74 -10.24
C THR A 332 -10.28 -5.96 -9.71
N GLY A 333 -10.02 -4.90 -8.93
CA GLY A 333 -11.06 -3.97 -8.47
C GLY A 333 -11.67 -4.31 -7.10
N LEU A 334 -11.15 -5.34 -6.41
CA LEU A 334 -11.56 -5.65 -5.04
C LEU A 334 -11.01 -4.61 -4.05
N THR A 335 -11.84 -4.22 -3.08
CA THR A 335 -11.47 -3.29 -2.00
C THR A 335 -10.52 -3.95 -1.01
N VAL A 336 -9.41 -3.28 -0.68
CA VAL A 336 -8.41 -3.75 0.29
C VAL A 336 -8.31 -2.75 1.44
N ALA A 337 -8.52 -3.23 2.67
CA ALA A 337 -8.21 -2.51 3.90
C ALA A 337 -6.77 -2.77 4.32
N PHE A 338 -6.07 -1.74 4.81
CA PHE A 338 -4.70 -1.84 5.26
C PHE A 338 -4.59 -1.66 6.76
N THR A 339 -3.69 -2.42 7.38
CA THR A 339 -3.18 -2.13 8.71
C THR A 339 -1.66 -2.03 8.69
N TYR A 340 -1.13 -1.23 9.63
CA TYR A 340 0.28 -0.93 9.85
C TYR A 340 0.57 -1.23 11.32
N ASP A 341 1.33 -2.28 11.61
CA ASP A 341 1.53 -2.84 12.96
C ASP A 341 0.18 -3.05 13.70
N GLY A 342 -0.85 -3.46 12.95
CA GLY A 342 -2.20 -3.69 13.46
C GLY A 342 -3.10 -2.45 13.53
N SER A 343 -2.59 -1.25 13.27
CA SER A 343 -3.38 0.00 13.24
C SER A 343 -3.88 0.33 11.82
N SER A 344 -5.11 0.82 11.66
CA SER A 344 -5.62 1.29 10.36
C SER A 344 -5.09 2.68 9.96
N THR A 345 -4.42 3.39 10.88
CA THR A 345 -3.87 4.72 10.62
C THR A 345 -2.52 4.60 9.93
N ALA A 346 -2.40 5.22 8.77
CA ALA A 346 -1.15 5.25 8.00
C ALA A 346 -0.01 5.94 8.80
N PRO A 347 1.20 5.35 8.84
CA PRO A 347 2.33 5.92 9.57
C PRO A 347 2.91 7.14 8.85
N THR A 348 3.40 8.10 9.64
CA THR A 348 4.07 9.31 9.13
C THR A 348 5.58 9.32 9.42
N ASN A 349 5.99 8.77 10.56
CA ASN A 349 7.38 8.83 11.01
C ASN A 349 8.26 7.84 10.25
N ALA A 350 9.57 8.10 10.24
CA ALA A 350 10.53 7.14 9.71
C ALA A 350 10.55 5.87 10.58
N GLY A 351 10.61 4.71 9.94
CA GLY A 351 10.46 3.43 10.59
C GLY A 351 10.16 2.30 9.63
N SER A 352 9.95 1.12 10.19
CA SER A 352 9.55 -0.08 9.47
C SER A 352 8.24 -0.56 10.08
N TYR A 353 7.21 -0.70 9.24
CA TYR A 353 5.84 -1.00 9.67
C TYR A 353 5.36 -2.27 8.97
N ALA A 354 4.91 -3.26 9.73
CA ALA A 354 4.31 -4.47 9.17
C ALA A 354 2.97 -4.09 8.51
N VAL A 355 2.85 -4.36 7.21
CA VAL A 355 1.65 -4.07 6.43
C VAL A 355 0.85 -5.35 6.26
N VAL A 356 -0.44 -5.28 6.57
CA VAL A 356 -1.40 -6.31 6.19
C VAL A 356 -2.46 -5.67 5.30
N GLY A 357 -2.53 -6.10 4.04
CA GLY A 357 -3.62 -5.74 3.13
C GLY A 357 -4.64 -6.87 3.08
N THR A 358 -5.88 -6.63 3.49
CA THR A 358 -6.95 -7.62 3.56
C THR A 358 -8.14 -7.17 2.72
N ILE A 359 -8.69 -8.08 1.90
CA ILE A 359 -9.89 -7.81 1.11
C ILE A 359 -11.10 -7.62 2.03
N THR A 360 -11.90 -6.60 1.79
CA THR A 360 -13.13 -6.31 2.56
C THR A 360 -14.34 -6.15 1.64
N GLY A 361 -15.52 -6.53 2.14
CA GLY A 361 -16.81 -6.19 1.49
C GLY A 361 -17.14 -6.96 0.20
N SER A 362 -16.65 -8.20 0.04
CA SER A 362 -16.99 -9.07 -1.09
C SER A 362 -17.09 -10.53 -0.65
N SER A 363 -17.61 -11.42 -1.51
CA SER A 363 -17.53 -12.88 -1.34
C SER A 363 -16.11 -13.42 -1.52
N TYR A 364 -15.10 -12.55 -1.70
CA TYR A 364 -13.71 -12.93 -1.78
C TYR A 364 -13.01 -12.78 -0.44
N THR A 365 -12.24 -13.80 -0.07
CA THR A 365 -11.28 -13.76 1.04
C THR A 365 -9.88 -13.64 0.47
N GLY A 366 -9.00 -12.87 1.09
CA GLY A 366 -7.62 -12.77 0.62
C GLY A 366 -6.85 -11.71 1.39
N SER A 367 -5.58 -12.00 1.66
CA SER A 367 -4.69 -11.07 2.32
C SER A 367 -3.26 -11.22 1.81
N ALA A 368 -2.48 -10.16 1.99
CA ALA A 368 -1.04 -10.18 1.77
C ALA A 368 -0.34 -9.43 2.91
N ASN A 369 0.87 -9.89 3.22
CA ASN A 369 1.73 -9.28 4.22
C ASN A 369 2.93 -8.65 3.53
N GLY A 370 3.39 -7.52 4.06
CA GLY A 370 4.57 -6.82 3.58
C GLY A 370 5.15 -5.93 4.66
N THR A 371 6.14 -5.12 4.30
CA THR A 371 6.75 -4.17 5.22
C THR A 371 6.88 -2.84 4.50
N LEU A 372 6.24 -1.80 5.05
CA LEU A 372 6.41 -0.43 4.61
C LEU A 372 7.64 0.15 5.32
N VAL A 373 8.64 0.56 4.55
CA VAL A 373 9.84 1.21 5.07
C VAL A 373 9.78 2.70 4.75
N ILE A 374 9.70 3.54 5.78
CA ILE A 374 9.83 4.99 5.68
C ILE A 374 11.26 5.35 6.09
N ALA A 375 12.09 5.72 5.12
CA ALA A 375 13.45 6.17 5.35
C ALA A 375 13.49 7.57 5.98
N LYS A 376 14.52 7.85 6.78
CA LYS A 376 14.80 9.19 7.31
C LYS A 376 15.09 10.17 6.17
N ALA A 377 14.67 11.41 6.35
CA ALA A 377 14.97 12.50 5.42
C ALA A 377 16.37 13.07 5.65
N ASN A 378 17.01 13.54 4.57
CA ASN A 378 18.25 14.30 4.67
C ASN A 378 17.96 15.77 4.98
N GLN A 379 18.94 16.44 5.57
CA GLN A 379 18.83 17.83 5.99
C GLN A 379 20.19 18.53 5.84
N THR A 380 20.16 19.85 5.72
CA THR A 380 21.33 20.70 5.53
C THR A 380 21.35 21.84 6.54
N ILE A 381 22.55 22.32 6.87
CA ILE A 381 22.76 23.48 7.74
C ILE A 381 23.04 24.71 6.85
N SER A 382 22.52 25.87 7.24
CA SER A 382 22.94 27.18 6.75
C SER A 382 23.56 27.93 7.92
N PHE A 383 24.86 28.20 7.84
CA PHE A 383 25.60 28.90 8.88
C PHE A 383 26.50 29.96 8.24
N THR A 384 26.20 31.23 8.49
CA THR A 384 27.09 32.35 8.17
C THR A 384 27.89 32.68 9.42
N GLY A 385 29.21 32.49 9.35
CA GLY A 385 30.09 32.79 10.48
C GLY A 385 30.19 34.30 10.76
N PRO A 386 30.76 34.68 11.91
CA PRO A 386 31.15 36.07 12.15
C PRO A 386 32.09 36.57 11.05
N ALA A 387 32.05 37.88 10.75
CA ALA A 387 33.05 38.50 9.90
C ALA A 387 34.37 38.69 10.66
N ASP A 388 35.46 38.88 9.91
CA ASP A 388 36.74 39.32 10.47
C ASP A 388 36.55 40.63 11.23
N GLN A 389 37.16 40.72 12.42
CA GLN A 389 36.98 41.85 13.33
C GLN A 389 38.17 42.02 14.26
N GLY A 390 38.29 43.19 14.89
CA GLY A 390 39.19 43.37 16.03
C GLY A 390 38.69 42.62 17.26
N PHE A 391 39.60 42.30 18.19
CA PHE A 391 39.21 41.69 19.46
C PHE A 391 38.19 42.54 20.22
N THR A 392 37.16 41.91 20.77
CA THR A 392 36.16 42.54 21.62
C THR A 392 35.82 41.64 22.79
N SER A 393 35.58 42.23 23.96
CA SER A 393 35.04 41.54 25.13
C SER A 393 33.52 41.35 25.06
N SER A 394 32.86 41.99 24.09
CA SER A 394 31.42 41.83 23.87
C SER A 394 31.13 40.45 23.30
N ALA A 395 30.04 39.84 23.78
CA ALA A 395 29.58 38.56 23.28
C ALA A 395 29.12 38.65 21.82
N ILE A 396 29.44 37.62 21.03
CA ILE A 396 29.01 37.48 19.63
C ILE A 396 27.93 36.40 19.58
N THR A 397 26.74 36.76 19.09
CA THR A 397 25.65 35.79 18.91
C THR A 397 25.79 35.07 17.58
N LEU A 398 25.89 33.75 17.62
CA LEU A 398 25.89 32.87 16.45
C LEU A 398 24.46 32.53 16.05
N SER A 399 24.22 32.42 14.74
CA SER A 399 22.94 31.99 14.19
C SER A 399 23.17 31.03 13.04
N ALA A 400 22.47 29.89 13.08
CA ALA A 400 22.46 28.89 12.03
C ALA A 400 21.07 28.24 11.99
N THR A 401 20.66 27.79 10.81
CA THR A 401 19.38 27.10 10.61
C THR A 401 19.62 25.74 9.97
N ALA A 402 18.75 24.77 10.27
CA ALA A 402 18.69 23.50 9.58
C ALA A 402 17.37 23.40 8.80
N THR A 403 17.36 22.75 7.63
CA THR A 403 16.14 22.59 6.82
C THR A 403 15.05 21.76 7.51
N SER A 404 15.41 20.95 8.50
CA SER A 404 14.48 20.21 9.37
C SER A 404 13.84 21.07 10.47
N ASN A 405 14.28 22.31 10.64
CA ASN A 405 13.99 23.18 11.79
C ASN A 405 14.50 22.64 13.14
N LEU A 406 15.35 21.60 13.15
CA LEU A 406 16.02 21.16 14.37
C LEU A 406 17.06 22.19 14.83
N ALA A 407 17.22 22.30 16.15
CA ALA A 407 18.23 23.19 16.73
C ALA A 407 19.65 22.78 16.30
N VAL A 408 20.44 23.78 15.93
CA VAL A 408 21.85 23.64 15.56
C VAL A 408 22.71 23.91 16.78
N SER A 409 23.73 23.09 17.02
CA SER A 409 24.70 23.29 18.09
C SER A 409 26.00 23.89 17.55
N PHE A 410 26.67 24.66 18.40
CA PHE A 410 27.95 25.29 18.07
C PHE A 410 29.09 24.73 18.93
N SER A 411 30.28 24.63 18.35
CA SER A 411 31.50 24.27 19.06
C SER A 411 32.71 25.02 18.47
N ILE A 412 33.75 25.20 19.28
CA ILE A 412 35.04 25.75 18.81
C ILE A 412 35.90 24.58 18.37
N VAL A 413 36.28 24.59 17.09
CA VAL A 413 37.24 23.62 16.54
C VAL A 413 38.66 24.05 16.90
N SER A 414 38.95 25.34 16.78
CA SER A 414 40.25 25.92 17.12
C SER A 414 40.17 27.44 17.31
N GLY A 415 41.18 28.01 17.98
CA GLY A 415 41.36 29.45 18.13
C GLY A 415 41.01 29.99 19.52
N PRO A 416 41.33 31.26 19.80
CA PRO A 416 41.15 31.89 21.11
C PRO A 416 39.70 32.34 21.33
N ALA A 417 38.79 31.37 21.46
CA ALA A 417 37.39 31.62 21.76
C ALA A 417 36.76 30.48 22.57
N THR A 418 35.67 30.78 23.26
CA THR A 418 34.78 29.81 23.90
C THR A 418 33.36 29.99 23.38
N VAL A 419 32.54 28.94 23.45
CA VAL A 419 31.13 29.01 23.07
C VAL A 419 30.26 28.36 24.13
N ASN A 420 29.18 29.04 24.50
CA ASN A 420 28.14 28.52 25.38
C ASN A 420 26.77 28.78 24.74
N GLY A 421 26.06 27.71 24.35
CA GLY A 421 24.86 27.81 23.53
C GLY A 421 25.18 28.45 22.18
N SER A 422 24.53 29.58 21.88
CA SER A 422 24.81 30.41 20.69
C SER A 422 25.74 31.59 20.97
N THR A 423 26.27 31.70 22.18
CA THR A 423 27.07 32.86 22.61
C THR A 423 28.55 32.51 22.48
N LEU A 424 29.22 33.16 21.52
CA LEU A 424 30.65 33.10 21.29
C LEU A 424 31.35 34.22 22.09
N THR A 425 32.40 33.89 22.83
CA THR A 425 33.23 34.84 23.57
C THR A 425 34.67 34.71 23.11
N LEU A 426 35.27 35.81 22.66
CA LEU A 426 36.68 35.84 22.27
C LEU A 426 37.55 35.90 23.52
N THR A 427 38.65 35.15 23.53
CA THR A 427 39.63 35.13 24.63
C THR A 427 40.98 35.72 24.22
N GLY A 428 41.14 36.11 22.95
CA GLY A 428 42.34 36.76 22.43
C GLY A 428 42.27 36.98 20.92
N ALA A 429 43.34 37.54 20.36
CA ALA A 429 43.49 37.69 18.91
C ALA A 429 44.03 36.40 18.26
N GLY A 430 43.63 36.15 17.01
CA GLY A 430 43.99 34.96 16.26
C GLY A 430 42.88 34.44 15.35
N THR A 431 43.15 33.39 14.59
CA THR A 431 42.15 32.72 13.75
C THR A 431 41.25 31.83 14.59
N VAL A 432 39.93 32.00 14.47
CA VAL A 432 38.92 31.19 15.15
C VAL A 432 38.17 30.36 14.11
N VAL A 433 37.98 29.07 14.42
CA VAL A 433 37.16 28.15 13.61
C VAL A 433 35.99 27.67 14.47
N VAL A 434 34.78 28.05 14.06
CA VAL A 434 33.52 27.68 14.72
C VAL A 434 32.81 26.65 13.87
N GLN A 435 32.35 25.57 14.49
CA GLN A 435 31.55 24.55 13.83
C GLN A 435 30.08 24.67 14.23
N ALA A 436 29.21 24.58 13.23
CA ALA A 436 27.77 24.34 13.38
C ALA A 436 27.44 22.89 13.03
N ALA A 437 26.72 22.18 13.91
CA ALA A 437 26.37 20.77 13.74
C ALA A 437 24.89 20.50 14.04
N GLN A 438 24.32 19.49 13.36
CA GLN A 438 22.95 19.02 13.57
C GLN A 438 22.92 17.48 13.48
N ALA A 439 22.64 16.81 14.60
CA ALA A 439 22.81 15.36 14.76
C ALA A 439 21.68 14.49 14.14
N GLY A 440 20.59 15.08 13.70
CA GLY A 440 19.36 14.38 13.31
C GLY A 440 18.47 14.03 14.48
N ASN A 441 17.45 13.23 14.17
CA ASN A 441 16.53 12.66 15.15
C ASN A 441 15.94 11.32 14.62
N SER A 442 14.76 10.95 15.11
CA SER A 442 14.02 9.78 14.63
C SER A 442 13.62 9.86 13.16
N ASN A 443 13.43 11.05 12.60
CA ASN A 443 12.90 11.27 11.25
C ASN A 443 13.91 11.87 10.26
N TYR A 444 15.00 12.47 10.75
CA TYR A 444 16.04 13.09 9.93
C TYR A 444 17.43 12.49 10.20
N ASN A 445 18.23 12.31 9.15
CA ASN A 445 19.65 11.93 9.23
C ASN A 445 20.50 13.13 9.66
N ALA A 446 21.64 12.90 10.32
CA ALA A 446 22.55 14.00 10.68
C ALA A 446 22.94 14.84 9.45
N ALA A 447 22.95 16.16 9.61
CA ALA A 447 23.43 17.06 8.57
C ALA A 447 24.97 17.09 8.58
N THR A 448 25.58 17.34 7.42
CA THR A 448 27.02 17.59 7.35
C THR A 448 27.34 18.89 8.12
N SER A 449 28.24 18.80 9.12
CA SER A 449 28.67 19.97 9.89
C SER A 449 29.35 21.00 9.00
N ILE A 450 29.14 22.29 9.31
CA ILE A 450 29.75 23.41 8.59
C ILE A 450 30.72 24.12 9.53
N ASN A 451 31.96 24.30 9.08
CA ASN A 451 32.96 25.10 9.77
C ASN A 451 33.03 26.47 9.12
N GLN A 452 33.04 27.52 9.94
CA GLN A 452 33.30 28.88 9.52
C GLN A 452 34.55 29.41 10.19
N THR A 453 35.35 30.14 9.43
CA THR A 453 36.63 30.69 9.86
C THR A 453 36.57 32.20 9.77
N PHE A 454 37.03 32.87 10.82
CA PHE A 454 37.22 34.31 10.82
C PHE A 454 38.46 34.68 11.61
N VAL A 455 39.03 35.83 11.31
CA VAL A 455 40.24 36.37 11.92
C VAL A 455 39.86 37.41 12.96
N VAL A 456 40.41 37.26 14.16
CA VAL A 456 40.37 38.27 15.21
C VAL A 456 41.68 39.05 15.17
N ALA A 457 41.65 40.27 14.67
CA ALA A 457 42.82 41.15 14.63
C ALA A 457 43.21 41.59 16.04
N ALA A 458 44.52 41.66 16.28
CA ALA A 458 45.05 42.21 17.52
C ALA A 458 44.73 43.71 17.62
N ASN A 459 44.36 44.13 18.82
CA ASN A 459 44.19 45.51 19.22
C ASN A 459 44.79 45.74 20.61
N PHE A 460 44.80 46.98 21.08
CA PHE A 460 45.29 47.32 22.42
C PHE A 460 44.69 46.43 23.53
N GLU A 461 43.40 46.13 23.45
CA GLU A 461 42.69 45.30 24.43
C GLU A 461 43.22 43.85 24.45
N SER A 462 43.33 43.19 23.28
CA SER A 462 43.90 41.84 23.20
C SER A 462 45.37 41.80 23.64
N TRP A 463 46.14 42.85 23.36
CA TRP A 463 47.52 42.97 23.83
C TRP A 463 47.56 43.10 25.35
N ARG A 464 46.63 43.86 25.94
CA ARG A 464 46.53 44.00 27.39
C ARG A 464 46.20 42.66 28.06
N LEU A 465 45.24 41.90 27.51
CA LEU A 465 44.91 40.56 28.00
C LEU A 465 46.11 39.59 27.94
N ALA A 466 46.94 39.69 26.90
CA ALA A 466 48.11 38.83 26.74
C ALA A 466 49.26 39.16 27.70
N ASN A 467 49.34 40.41 28.17
CA ASN A 467 50.51 40.91 28.90
C ASN A 467 50.26 41.17 30.39
N PHE A 468 49.01 41.27 30.83
CA PHE A 468 48.65 41.56 32.22
C PHE A 468 47.80 40.43 32.83
N THR A 469 47.98 40.22 34.13
CA THR A 469 47.18 39.29 34.94
C THR A 469 45.80 39.87 35.22
N ALA A 470 44.83 39.03 35.61
CA ALA A 470 43.47 39.49 35.91
C ALA A 470 43.39 40.61 36.97
N PRO A 471 44.17 40.60 38.08
CA PRO A 471 44.19 41.73 39.02
C PRO A 471 44.76 43.02 38.41
N GLU A 472 45.80 42.91 37.58
CA GLU A 472 46.41 44.07 36.90
C GLU A 472 45.47 44.68 35.84
N LEU A 473 44.67 43.84 35.17
CA LEU A 473 43.64 44.27 34.22
C LEU A 473 42.51 45.05 34.88
N ALA A 474 42.23 44.80 36.16
CA ALA A 474 41.20 45.50 36.92
C ALA A 474 41.61 46.91 37.34
N ASP A 475 42.91 47.23 37.35
CA ASP A 475 43.44 48.55 37.67
C ASP A 475 43.84 49.32 36.41
N ALA A 476 43.05 50.33 36.06
CA ALA A 476 43.30 51.19 34.91
C ALA A 476 44.60 52.00 35.03
N ASN A 477 45.11 52.23 36.24
CA ASN A 477 46.39 52.92 36.45
C ASN A 477 47.60 52.01 36.19
N VAL A 478 47.38 50.70 36.07
CA VAL A 478 48.39 49.68 35.79
C VAL A 478 48.37 49.30 34.32
N SER A 479 47.19 48.98 33.80
CA SER A 479 47.03 48.37 32.48
C SER A 479 46.33 49.26 31.45
N GLY A 480 45.77 50.40 31.87
CA GLY A 480 45.09 51.35 30.97
C GLY A 480 46.04 51.99 29.94
N PRO A 481 45.51 52.63 28.89
CA PRO A 481 46.30 53.16 27.78
C PRO A 481 47.31 54.24 28.21
N ASN A 482 46.98 55.02 29.23
CA ASN A 482 47.83 56.08 29.77
C ASN A 482 48.71 55.64 30.95
N ALA A 483 48.56 54.40 31.42
CA ALA A 483 49.35 53.87 32.52
C ALA A 483 50.82 53.70 32.09
N VAL A 484 51.73 54.07 32.98
CA VAL A 484 53.18 53.88 32.83
C VAL A 484 53.60 52.80 33.81
N PHE A 485 53.78 51.58 33.33
CA PHE A 485 54.11 50.44 34.20
C PHE A 485 55.62 50.29 34.43
N GLY A 486 56.44 50.58 33.41
CA GLY A 486 57.90 50.59 33.51
C GLY A 486 58.43 51.90 34.09
N ALA A 487 59.67 51.91 34.58
CA ALA A 487 60.37 53.13 34.98
C ALA A 487 60.91 53.94 33.78
N ASP A 488 60.60 53.51 32.55
CA ASP A 488 61.00 54.14 31.28
C ASP A 488 60.14 55.33 30.85
N GLY A 489 59.04 55.63 31.57
CA GLY A 489 58.19 56.79 31.30
C GLY A 489 57.25 56.64 30.09
N LEU A 490 57.20 55.47 29.47
CA LEU A 490 56.31 55.21 28.33
C LEU A 490 54.94 54.68 28.77
N SER A 491 53.87 55.23 28.21
CA SER A 491 52.53 54.69 28.43
C SER A 491 52.32 53.35 27.72
N ASN A 492 51.42 52.53 28.25
CA ASN A 492 51.07 51.24 27.65
C ASN A 492 50.57 51.37 26.20
N LEU A 493 49.83 52.43 25.86
CA LEU A 493 49.38 52.65 24.48
C LEU A 493 50.55 52.92 23.54
N VAL A 494 51.56 53.69 23.99
CA VAL A 494 52.79 53.91 23.22
C VAL A 494 53.60 52.62 23.10
N LYS A 495 53.70 51.84 24.19
CA LYS A 495 54.38 50.53 24.15
C LYS A 495 53.69 49.58 23.18
N TYR A 496 52.37 49.47 23.23
CA TYR A 496 51.58 48.71 22.27
C TYR A 496 51.89 49.17 20.84
N ALA A 497 51.73 50.45 20.54
CA ALA A 497 51.94 51.01 19.20
C ALA A 497 53.36 50.78 18.65
N LEU A 498 54.38 50.78 19.52
CA LEU A 498 55.77 50.51 19.13
C LEU A 498 56.13 49.00 19.18
N GLY A 499 55.20 48.12 19.55
CA GLY A 499 55.45 46.67 19.66
C GLY A 499 56.32 46.27 20.85
N LEU A 500 56.35 47.09 21.91
CA LEU A 500 57.17 46.90 23.11
C LEU A 500 56.40 46.13 24.20
N ALA A 501 57.13 45.41 25.05
CA ALA A 501 56.55 44.72 26.19
C ALA A 501 56.30 45.69 27.37
N PRO A 502 55.14 45.62 28.05
CA PRO A 502 54.76 46.62 29.05
C PRO A 502 55.61 46.59 30.32
N LYS A 503 56.05 45.39 30.73
CA LYS A 503 56.73 45.13 32.02
C LYS A 503 58.26 45.23 31.95
N THR A 504 58.80 45.64 30.81
CA THR A 504 60.24 45.82 30.60
C THR A 504 60.52 47.27 30.29
N ASP A 505 61.55 47.81 30.92
CA ASP A 505 62.09 49.13 30.56
C ASP A 505 62.79 49.01 29.22
N ALA A 506 62.24 49.65 28.19
CA ALA A 506 62.75 49.52 26.83
C ALA A 506 63.97 50.44 26.61
N ALA A 507 65.16 49.86 26.42
CA ALA A 507 66.35 50.62 25.99
C ALA A 507 66.53 50.63 24.46
N ALA A 508 65.97 49.65 23.75
CA ALA A 508 66.03 49.49 22.30
C ALA A 508 64.64 49.65 21.67
N GLY A 509 64.57 50.19 20.46
CA GLY A 509 63.30 50.47 19.77
C GLY A 509 62.59 51.74 20.21
N LEU A 510 63.15 52.48 21.17
CA LEU A 510 62.70 53.82 21.53
C LEU A 510 62.95 54.80 20.38
N PRO A 511 62.08 55.80 20.20
CA PRO A 511 62.33 56.86 19.23
C PRO A 511 63.66 57.58 19.49
N GLN A 512 64.42 57.80 18.42
CA GLN A 512 65.74 58.42 18.47
C GLN A 512 65.71 59.80 17.81
N VAL A 513 66.46 60.75 18.36
CA VAL A 513 66.63 62.09 17.78
C VAL A 513 68.09 62.27 17.35
N ALA A 514 68.30 62.79 16.14
CA ALA A 514 69.61 63.15 15.62
C ALA A 514 69.53 64.46 14.83
N VAL A 515 70.70 65.01 14.46
CA VAL A 515 70.80 66.09 13.46
C VAL A 515 71.51 65.53 12.25
N ALA A 516 70.90 65.67 11.07
CA ALA A 516 71.50 65.25 9.81
C ALA A 516 71.13 66.22 8.69
N ASN A 517 72.10 66.60 7.85
CA ASN A 517 71.89 67.47 6.67
C ASN A 517 71.15 68.80 6.96
N GLY A 518 71.33 69.39 8.14
CA GLY A 518 70.67 70.65 8.52
C GLY A 518 69.23 70.50 9.03
N GLU A 519 68.78 69.27 9.29
CA GLU A 519 67.46 68.96 9.85
C GLU A 519 67.61 68.19 11.17
N TRP A 520 66.71 68.47 12.11
CA TRP A 520 66.42 67.59 13.23
C TRP A 520 65.65 66.38 12.71
N VAL A 521 66.08 65.17 13.08
CA VAL A 521 65.55 63.90 12.59
C VAL A 521 65.06 63.07 13.77
N PHE A 522 63.77 62.77 13.80
CA PHE A 522 63.13 61.88 14.78
C PHE A 522 62.78 60.55 14.10
N THR A 523 63.34 59.44 14.56
CA THR A 523 63.15 58.11 13.95
C THR A 523 62.54 57.16 14.95
N TYR A 524 61.53 56.40 14.55
CA TYR A 524 60.93 55.33 15.37
C TYR A 524 60.55 54.13 14.51
N THR A 525 60.41 52.98 15.15
CA THR A 525 59.96 51.73 14.51
C THR A 525 58.62 51.29 15.07
N ARG A 526 57.77 50.69 14.24
CA ARG A 526 56.48 50.11 14.68
C ARG A 526 56.17 48.80 13.95
N PRO A 527 55.44 47.86 14.56
CA PRO A 527 54.92 46.70 13.84
C PRO A 527 53.90 47.11 12.77
N THR A 528 53.94 46.49 11.60
CA THR A 528 52.94 46.71 10.54
C THR A 528 51.59 46.07 10.86
N SER A 529 51.54 45.15 11.82
CA SER A 529 50.33 44.45 12.25
C SER A 529 49.41 45.30 13.12
N ILE A 530 49.89 46.45 13.62
CA ILE A 530 49.13 47.35 14.46
C ILE A 530 48.52 48.44 13.58
N THR A 531 47.22 48.30 13.32
CA THR A 531 46.47 49.18 12.42
C THR A 531 45.35 49.96 13.12
N ASP A 532 45.17 49.74 14.42
CA ASP A 532 44.13 50.33 15.26
C ASP A 532 44.59 51.58 16.03
N VAL A 533 45.74 52.15 15.68
CA VAL A 533 46.23 53.41 16.27
C VAL A 533 46.79 54.33 15.18
N THR A 534 46.78 55.64 15.45
CA THR A 534 47.41 56.65 14.59
C THR A 534 48.65 57.25 15.24
N TYR A 535 49.58 57.74 14.42
CA TYR A 535 50.89 58.24 14.84
C TYR A 535 51.11 59.64 14.28
N ALA A 536 51.39 60.60 15.16
CA ALA A 536 51.80 61.95 14.78
C ALA A 536 53.07 62.35 15.53
N VAL A 537 54.00 62.99 14.83
CA VAL A 537 55.19 63.58 15.47
C VAL A 537 54.96 65.08 15.57
N GLU A 538 55.00 65.59 16.79
CA GLU A 538 54.88 67.01 17.07
C GLU A 538 56.21 67.56 17.56
N VAL A 539 56.47 68.82 17.21
CA VAL A 539 57.64 69.57 17.65
C VAL A 539 57.22 70.73 18.54
N SER A 540 58.08 71.06 19.51
CA SER A 540 57.97 72.23 20.37
C SER A 540 59.33 72.90 20.51
N THR A 541 59.35 74.21 20.66
CA THR A 541 60.57 74.99 20.96
C THR A 541 60.64 75.43 22.43
N ASN A 542 59.56 75.23 23.19
CA ASN A 542 59.41 75.77 24.55
C ASN A 542 58.70 74.80 25.53
N LEU A 543 58.43 73.57 25.11
CA LEU A 543 57.72 72.51 25.84
C LEU A 543 56.24 72.78 26.18
N SER A 544 55.70 73.96 25.84
CA SER A 544 54.30 74.33 26.14
C SER A 544 53.41 74.31 24.90
N ALA A 545 53.91 74.78 23.75
CA ALA A 545 53.19 74.75 22.48
C ALA A 545 53.72 73.63 21.59
N TRP A 546 52.83 72.77 21.09
CA TRP A 546 53.16 71.62 20.25
C TRP A 546 52.42 71.73 18.91
N SER A 547 53.09 71.38 17.82
CA SER A 547 52.51 71.43 16.48
C SER A 547 53.16 70.41 15.55
N THR A 548 52.42 69.99 14.53
CA THR A 548 52.95 69.23 13.38
C THR A 548 53.46 70.15 12.26
N THR A 549 53.32 71.47 12.41
CA THR A 549 53.69 72.45 11.37
C THR A 549 55.19 72.43 11.11
N GLY A 550 55.58 72.29 9.84
CA GLY A 550 56.98 72.21 9.43
C GLY A 550 57.63 70.85 9.68
N VAL A 551 56.89 69.86 10.19
CA VAL A 551 57.36 68.49 10.37
C VAL A 551 56.96 67.66 9.15
N THR A 552 57.95 67.14 8.42
CA THR A 552 57.69 66.07 7.43
C THR A 552 57.64 64.73 8.15
N HIS A 553 56.79 63.80 7.72
CA HIS A 553 56.65 62.46 8.32
C HIS A 553 56.52 61.42 7.22
N GLU A 554 57.53 60.56 7.06
CA GLU A 554 57.64 59.63 5.95
C GLU A 554 58.08 58.22 6.39
N LEU A 555 57.63 57.21 5.64
CA LEU A 555 58.08 55.84 5.77
C LEU A 555 59.46 55.70 5.13
N VAL A 556 60.45 55.24 5.89
CA VAL A 556 61.83 55.04 5.42
C VAL A 556 62.05 53.63 4.91
N SER A 557 61.51 52.63 5.62
CA SER A 557 61.58 51.22 5.21
C SER A 557 60.47 50.40 5.84
N SER A 558 60.09 49.30 5.20
CA SER A 558 59.16 48.31 5.73
C SER A 558 59.74 46.92 5.47
N VAL A 559 60.33 46.30 6.50
CA VAL A 559 61.07 45.04 6.36
C VAL A 559 60.69 44.13 7.52
N GLY A 560 60.35 42.86 7.21
CA GLY A 560 60.09 41.85 8.24
C GLY A 560 58.90 42.16 9.15
N GLY A 561 57.89 42.90 8.67
CA GLY A 561 56.72 43.28 9.47
C GLY A 561 56.96 44.46 10.42
N VAL A 562 58.06 45.21 10.24
CA VAL A 562 58.37 46.42 10.99
C VAL A 562 58.55 47.58 10.02
N ASP A 563 57.83 48.66 10.26
CA ASP A 563 58.05 49.94 9.60
C ASP A 563 59.08 50.76 10.38
N THR A 564 59.99 51.42 9.66
CA THR A 564 60.81 52.51 10.19
C THR A 564 60.29 53.84 9.64
N TRP A 565 59.87 54.73 10.52
CA TRP A 565 59.36 56.06 10.18
C TRP A 565 60.34 57.13 10.61
N ARG A 566 60.40 58.20 9.81
CA ARG A 566 61.25 59.35 10.07
C ARG A 566 60.44 60.63 9.95
N ALA A 567 60.57 61.47 10.96
CA ALA A 567 60.12 62.85 10.92
C ALA A 567 61.30 63.80 10.86
N ARG A 568 61.17 64.89 10.07
CA ARG A 568 62.23 65.90 9.93
C ARG A 568 61.70 67.31 10.15
N TYR A 569 62.50 68.15 10.80
CA TYR A 569 62.22 69.56 11.08
C TYR A 569 63.49 70.40 10.86
N ALA A 570 63.38 71.51 10.13
CA ALA A 570 64.55 72.29 9.75
C ALA A 570 65.25 72.93 10.97
N VAL A 571 66.57 72.79 11.08
CA VAL A 571 67.34 73.44 12.16
C VAL A 571 67.31 74.96 12.01
N SER A 572 67.18 75.47 10.79
CA SER A 572 66.98 76.91 10.53
C SER A 572 65.70 77.47 11.18
N SER A 573 64.73 76.62 11.51
CA SER A 573 63.50 77.03 12.16
C SER A 573 63.66 77.21 13.68
N ALA A 574 64.60 76.51 14.34
CA ALA A 574 64.91 76.69 15.76
C ALA A 574 66.27 76.05 16.15
N SER A 575 67.03 76.76 16.99
CA SER A 575 68.29 76.25 17.57
C SER A 575 68.10 75.16 18.64
N THR A 576 66.89 75.06 19.20
CA THR A 576 66.47 74.00 20.13
C THR A 576 65.08 73.51 19.73
N ALA A 577 64.91 72.19 19.63
CA ALA A 577 63.63 71.56 19.32
C ALA A 577 63.41 70.33 20.21
N PHE A 578 62.18 70.15 20.69
CA PHE A 578 61.70 68.99 21.44
C PHE A 578 60.69 68.24 20.58
N PHE A 579 60.78 66.91 20.57
CA PHE A 579 59.87 66.06 19.81
C PHE A 579 59.04 65.20 20.74
N ARG A 580 57.79 64.93 20.36
CA ARG A 580 56.99 63.88 20.97
C ARG A 580 56.28 63.08 19.90
N LEU A 581 56.14 61.78 20.15
CA LEU A 581 55.27 60.90 19.39
C LEU A 581 53.91 60.88 20.07
N VAL A 582 52.87 61.30 19.36
CA VAL A 582 51.48 61.22 19.79
C VAL A 582 50.88 59.97 19.16
N VAL A 583 50.36 59.09 20.03
CA VAL A 583 49.63 57.89 19.64
C VAL A 583 48.19 58.04 20.10
N THR A 584 47.24 57.79 19.20
CA THR A 584 45.81 57.78 19.52
C THR A 584 45.18 56.47 19.05
N HIS A 585 44.30 55.90 19.90
CA HIS A 585 43.47 54.72 19.63
C HIS A 585 42.13 55.14 19.05
#